data_AF-A0A951PH45-F1
#
_entry.id   AF-A0A951PH45-F1
#
_cell.length_a   1.000
_cell.length_b   1.000
_cell.length_c   1.000
_cell.angle_alpha   90.00
_cell.angle_beta   90.00
_cell.angle_gamma   90.00
#
_symmetry.space_group_name_H-M   'P 1'
#
loop_
_entity.id
_entity.type
_entity.pdbx_description
1 polymer ?
#
loop_
_entity_poly.entity_id
_entity_poly.type
_entity_poly.pdbx_seq_one_letter_code
_entity_poly.pdbx_strand_id
1 'polypeptide(L)'
;MAWFKRSSRFTIITAALMLGLSLNVVAQPQPRSTPVSLSNRLENAFRPPSGIGKPVNRQQGATRGPCMTKASKPLIALVPVDGAGETMAENPTVFWYMPEISADAPAPAVEFVLKDANDQEIYTAEYTLTTSAQGVVGAPGIMSLNVSNLYPLEMGREYHWELTLMCNSKDSDRSEDLTVFGMLKRVAPDPDLALRVQQASPQERVGLYADKKLWYETVAALVELRRDRPYDSNITAAWRTLLSSVGLEVIAQEPVIQSARNIRN
;
A
#
# COMPACT_ATOMS: atom_id res chain seq x y z
N MET A 1 83.96 43.68 -56.64
CA MET A 1 83.26 43.64 -55.34
C MET A 1 82.05 42.74 -55.46
N ALA A 2 82.10 41.54 -54.87
CA ALA A 2 80.93 40.78 -54.41
C ALA A 2 81.46 39.60 -53.59
N TRP A 3 81.10 39.56 -52.33
CA TRP A 3 81.46 38.57 -51.31
C TRP A 3 80.16 38.04 -50.70
N PHE A 4 80.27 36.93 -49.95
CA PHE A 4 79.26 36.26 -49.09
C PHE A 4 78.25 35.32 -49.74
N LYS A 5 77.81 34.24 -49.07
CA LYS A 5 78.36 33.29 -48.09
C LYS A 5 77.31 32.17 -48.03
N ARG A 6 77.79 30.95 -47.86
CA ARG A 6 77.02 29.73 -47.61
C ARG A 6 76.29 29.82 -46.26
N SER A 7 75.00 29.45 -46.19
CA SER A 7 74.33 29.14 -44.92
C SER A 7 73.52 27.85 -45.04
N SER A 8 73.91 26.83 -44.28
CA SER A 8 73.21 25.58 -44.10
C SER A 8 72.28 25.71 -42.90
N ARG A 9 70.98 25.41 -43.06
CA ARG A 9 70.02 25.40 -41.96
C ARG A 9 69.96 23.98 -41.38
N PHE A 10 70.44 23.81 -40.16
CA PHE A 10 70.21 22.61 -39.36
C PHE A 10 68.87 22.77 -38.62
N THR A 11 67.94 21.86 -38.89
CA THR A 11 66.67 21.77 -38.16
C THR A 11 66.82 20.71 -37.08
N ILE A 12 66.81 21.10 -35.80
CA ILE A 12 66.81 20.19 -34.66
C ILE A 12 65.34 19.93 -34.30
N ILE A 13 64.87 18.69 -34.45
CA ILE A 13 63.56 18.24 -33.98
C ILE A 13 63.78 17.57 -32.61
N THR A 14 63.38 18.25 -31.55
CA THR A 14 63.38 17.71 -30.18
C THR A 14 62.12 16.86 -29.97
N ALA A 15 62.30 15.54 -29.82
CA ALA A 15 61.24 14.63 -29.40
C ALA A 15 61.08 14.72 -27.87
N ALA A 16 59.97 15.32 -27.41
CA ALA A 16 59.61 15.35 -25.99
C ALA A 16 58.98 14.00 -25.60
N LEU A 17 59.73 13.18 -24.87
CA LEU A 17 59.27 11.91 -24.31
C LEU A 17 58.43 12.20 -23.05
N MET A 18 57.10 12.22 -23.19
CA MET A 18 56.18 12.35 -22.05
C MET A 18 56.08 11.00 -21.32
N LEU A 19 56.80 10.86 -20.22
CA LEU A 19 56.63 9.77 -19.26
C LEU A 19 55.29 9.96 -18.52
N GLY A 20 54.28 9.19 -18.93
CA GLY A 20 53.00 9.12 -18.24
C GLY A 20 53.14 8.44 -16.88
N LEU A 21 52.98 9.20 -15.80
CA LEU A 21 52.77 8.67 -14.46
C LEU A 21 51.38 8.04 -14.37
N SER A 22 51.32 6.71 -14.40
CA SER A 22 50.11 5.96 -14.06
C SER A 22 49.89 6.03 -12.53
N LEU A 23 48.99 6.92 -12.11
CA LEU A 23 48.44 6.86 -10.76
C LEU A 23 47.55 5.62 -10.66
N ASN A 24 48.06 4.57 -10.01
CA ASN A 24 47.24 3.44 -9.60
C ASN A 24 46.28 3.93 -8.50
N VAL A 25 45.05 4.30 -8.89
CA VAL A 25 43.97 4.56 -7.93
C VAL A 25 43.61 3.21 -7.31
N VAL A 26 44.02 3.01 -6.05
CA VAL A 26 43.56 1.88 -5.25
C VAL A 26 42.06 2.09 -5.03
N ALA A 27 41.24 1.27 -5.68
CA ALA A 27 39.81 1.24 -5.45
C ALA A 27 39.57 0.84 -3.98
N GLN A 28 39.14 1.79 -3.15
CA GLN A 28 38.67 1.47 -1.81
C GLN A 28 37.41 0.60 -1.91
N PRO A 29 37.33 -0.51 -1.16
CA PRO A 29 36.11 -1.30 -1.12
C PRO A 29 34.98 -0.44 -0.55
N GLN A 30 33.96 -0.17 -1.36
CA GLN A 30 32.73 0.43 -0.86
C GLN A 30 32.14 -0.47 0.22
N PRO A 31 31.70 0.06 1.38
CA PRO A 31 31.04 -0.73 2.39
C PRO A 31 29.78 -1.35 1.77
N ARG A 32 29.75 -2.69 1.67
CA ARG A 32 28.53 -3.42 1.33
C ARG A 32 27.55 -3.23 2.49
N SER A 33 26.65 -2.25 2.37
CA SER A 33 25.44 -2.20 3.17
C SER A 33 24.68 -3.50 2.92
N THR A 34 24.53 -4.34 3.94
CA THR A 34 23.66 -5.52 3.85
C THR A 34 22.28 -5.05 3.42
N PRO A 35 21.67 -5.64 2.37
CA PRO A 35 20.34 -5.23 1.94
C PRO A 35 19.37 -5.43 3.11
N VAL A 36 18.78 -4.34 3.60
CA VAL A 36 17.75 -4.41 4.64
C VAL A 36 16.57 -5.18 4.06
N SER A 37 16.14 -6.24 4.74
CA SER A 37 15.01 -7.06 4.29
C SER A 37 13.75 -6.19 4.16
N LEU A 38 12.86 -6.54 3.21
CA LEU A 38 11.59 -5.83 3.06
C LEU A 38 10.79 -5.84 4.37
N SER A 39 10.74 -6.98 5.05
CA SER A 39 10.10 -7.13 6.36
C SER A 39 10.60 -6.11 7.39
N ASN A 40 11.93 -5.96 7.53
CA ASN A 40 12.49 -5.01 8.50
C ASN A 40 12.14 -3.56 8.16
N ARG A 41 12.10 -3.21 6.87
CA ARG A 41 11.65 -1.87 6.43
C ARG A 41 10.18 -1.62 6.80
N LEU A 42 9.31 -2.59 6.54
CA LEU A 42 7.88 -2.49 6.86
C LEU A 42 7.63 -2.40 8.37
N GLU A 43 8.32 -3.22 9.15
CA GLU A 43 8.22 -3.16 10.62
C GLU A 43 8.63 -1.78 11.13
N ASN A 44 9.80 -1.28 10.71
CA ASN A 44 10.31 0.01 11.17
C ASN A 44 9.43 1.19 10.75
N ALA A 45 8.82 1.13 9.57
CA ALA A 45 7.97 2.19 9.05
C ALA A 45 6.65 2.36 9.83
N PHE A 46 6.01 1.25 10.20
CA PHE A 46 4.64 1.24 10.73
C PHE A 46 4.52 0.74 12.18
N ARG A 47 5.65 0.49 12.85
CA ARG A 47 5.64 0.18 14.28
C ARG A 47 4.95 1.31 15.05
N PRO A 48 3.89 1.01 15.82
CA PRO A 48 3.19 2.01 16.61
C PRO A 48 4.16 2.68 17.58
N PRO A 49 4.11 4.01 17.75
CA PRO A 49 4.85 4.68 18.81
C PRO A 49 4.42 4.13 20.18
N SER A 50 5.34 4.12 21.15
CA SER A 50 5.05 3.66 22.50
C SER A 50 4.01 4.58 23.16
N GLY A 51 2.76 4.13 23.21
CA GLY A 51 1.63 4.89 23.76
C GLY A 51 0.31 4.34 23.22
N ILE A 52 -0.74 4.36 24.03
CA ILE A 52 -2.07 3.90 23.63
C ILE A 52 -2.60 4.90 22.59
N GLY A 53 -2.59 4.52 21.31
CA GLY A 53 -3.29 5.24 20.26
C GLY A 53 -4.78 5.35 20.58
N LYS A 54 -5.44 6.40 20.08
CA LYS A 54 -6.90 6.54 20.27
C LYS A 54 -7.59 5.30 19.69
N PRO A 55 -8.52 4.66 20.43
CA PRO A 55 -9.24 3.52 19.91
C PRO A 55 -10.06 3.95 18.69
N VAL A 56 -9.86 3.27 17.58
CA VAL A 56 -10.72 3.35 16.39
C VAL A 56 -11.45 2.01 16.29
N ASN A 57 -12.72 2.03 15.87
CA ASN A 57 -13.51 0.82 15.59
C ASN A 57 -13.02 0.13 14.31
N ARG A 58 -11.77 -0.34 14.31
CA ARG A 58 -11.16 -1.12 13.21
C ARG A 58 -11.59 -2.59 13.20
N GLN A 59 -12.14 -3.05 14.33
CA GLN A 59 -12.75 -4.37 14.52
C GLN A 59 -14.01 -4.15 15.34
N GLN A 60 -15.13 -4.67 14.87
CA GLN A 60 -16.36 -4.64 15.66
C GLN A 60 -16.38 -5.82 16.63
N GLY A 61 -16.98 -5.59 17.79
CA GLY A 61 -17.13 -6.60 18.85
C GLY A 61 -18.21 -7.63 18.53
N ALA A 62 -18.99 -8.00 19.55
CA ALA A 62 -20.00 -9.07 19.44
C ALA A 62 -21.05 -8.78 18.36
N THR A 63 -21.13 -9.67 17.37
CA THR A 63 -22.19 -9.69 16.35
C THR A 63 -23.48 -10.27 16.95
N ARG A 64 -24.62 -9.65 16.65
CA ARG A 64 -25.95 -10.24 16.86
C ARG A 64 -26.48 -10.65 15.49
N GLY A 65 -27.05 -11.85 15.38
CA GLY A 65 -27.70 -12.30 14.14
C GLY A 65 -26.91 -13.33 13.32
N PRO A 66 -27.54 -13.88 12.26
CA PRO A 66 -27.01 -14.97 11.45
C PRO A 66 -26.02 -14.53 10.37
N CYS A 67 -25.66 -13.24 10.31
CA CYS A 67 -24.90 -12.64 9.20
C CYS A 67 -23.58 -13.33 8.86
N MET A 68 -22.86 -13.76 9.89
CA MET A 68 -21.57 -14.42 9.78
C MET A 68 -21.64 -15.84 10.29
N THR A 69 -20.80 -16.71 9.75
CA THR A 69 -20.60 -18.04 10.32
C THR A 69 -19.92 -17.90 11.70
N LYS A 70 -20.36 -18.66 12.70
CA LYS A 70 -19.82 -18.57 14.09
C LYS A 70 -18.31 -18.81 14.20
N ALA A 71 -17.70 -19.40 13.17
CA ALA A 71 -16.27 -19.70 13.12
C ALA A 71 -15.43 -18.66 12.35
N SER A 72 -16.08 -17.64 11.77
CA SER A 72 -15.38 -16.63 10.96
C SER A 72 -14.76 -15.52 11.82
N LYS A 73 -13.64 -14.98 11.35
CA LYS A 73 -13.04 -13.74 11.88
C LYS A 73 -13.98 -12.58 11.57
N PRO A 74 -14.05 -11.52 12.39
CA PRO A 74 -14.93 -10.37 12.13
C PRO A 74 -14.52 -9.62 10.87
N LEU A 75 -15.36 -8.67 10.44
CA LEU A 75 -14.97 -7.62 9.50
C LEU A 75 -13.83 -6.80 10.13
N ILE A 76 -12.74 -6.56 9.38
CA ILE A 76 -11.56 -5.84 9.89
C ILE A 76 -11.06 -4.82 8.85
N ALA A 77 -10.91 -3.56 9.26
CA ALA A 77 -10.26 -2.53 8.47
C ALA A 77 -8.74 -2.76 8.41
N LEU A 78 -8.12 -2.71 7.22
CA LEU A 78 -6.66 -2.79 7.07
C LEU A 78 -6.06 -1.39 7.21
N VAL A 79 -6.02 -0.92 8.46
CA VAL A 79 -5.44 0.36 8.86
C VAL A 79 -4.47 0.16 10.03
N PRO A 80 -3.58 1.14 10.30
CA PRO A 80 -2.72 1.11 11.48
C PRO A 80 -3.50 1.08 12.79
N VAL A 81 -2.79 0.95 13.92
CA VAL A 81 -3.40 0.80 15.25
C VAL A 81 -4.28 2.00 15.65
N ASP A 82 -3.86 3.20 15.26
CA ASP A 82 -4.60 4.45 15.47
C ASP A 82 -5.68 4.71 14.39
N GLY A 83 -5.86 3.76 13.46
CA GLY A 83 -6.83 3.84 12.38
C GLY A 83 -6.49 4.83 11.25
N ALA A 84 -5.33 5.48 11.28
CA ALA A 84 -4.96 6.54 10.33
C ALA A 84 -3.81 6.13 9.42
N GLY A 85 -3.94 6.41 8.11
CA GLY A 85 -2.87 6.23 7.13
C GLY A 85 -2.70 7.46 6.22
N GLU A 86 -1.53 7.61 5.63
CA GLU A 86 -1.26 8.65 4.63
C GLU A 86 -1.29 8.08 3.22
N THR A 87 -1.68 8.92 2.25
CA THR A 87 -1.69 8.60 0.82
C THR A 87 -1.28 9.82 -0.02
N MET A 88 -0.58 9.59 -1.12
CA MET A 88 -0.33 10.60 -2.16
C MET A 88 -1.36 10.53 -3.29
N ALA A 89 -2.12 9.43 -3.37
CA ALA A 89 -3.08 9.18 -4.44
C ALA A 89 -4.27 10.14 -4.37
N GLU A 90 -4.71 10.58 -5.55
CA GLU A 90 -5.93 11.36 -5.72
C GLU A 90 -7.20 10.55 -5.45
N ASN A 91 -7.12 9.27 -5.78
CA ASN A 91 -8.16 8.25 -5.71
C ASN A 91 -7.56 7.02 -5.00
N PRO A 92 -7.45 7.05 -3.66
CA PRO A 92 -6.79 5.99 -2.92
C PRO A 92 -7.58 4.67 -3.00
N THR A 93 -6.88 3.57 -2.79
CA THR A 93 -7.51 2.25 -2.62
C THR A 93 -7.51 1.90 -1.14
N VAL A 94 -8.68 1.60 -0.60
CA VAL A 94 -8.85 1.11 0.76
C VAL A 94 -8.93 -0.42 0.77
N PHE A 95 -8.56 -1.03 1.91
CA PHE A 95 -8.51 -2.47 2.07
C PHE A 95 -9.16 -2.89 3.38
N TRP A 96 -9.80 -4.06 3.37
CA TRP A 96 -10.40 -4.69 4.55
C TRP A 96 -10.36 -6.21 4.41
N TYR A 97 -10.47 -6.92 5.53
CA TYR A 97 -10.75 -8.35 5.54
C TYR A 97 -12.26 -8.55 5.57
N MET A 98 -12.77 -9.25 4.56
CA MET A 98 -14.15 -9.69 4.47
C MET A 98 -14.31 -11.05 5.18
N PRO A 99 -15.22 -11.16 6.16
CA PRO A 99 -15.54 -12.43 6.80
C PRO A 99 -16.27 -13.37 5.84
N GLU A 100 -16.36 -14.64 6.23
CA GLU A 100 -17.28 -15.57 5.58
C GLU A 100 -18.72 -15.22 6.00
N ILE A 101 -19.55 -14.95 5.00
CA ILE A 101 -20.96 -14.58 5.20
C ILE A 101 -21.80 -15.85 5.21
N SER A 102 -22.74 -15.92 6.14
CA SER A 102 -23.66 -17.05 6.26
C SER A 102 -24.56 -17.18 5.03
N ALA A 103 -24.88 -18.42 4.68
CA ALA A 103 -25.87 -18.72 3.66
C ALA A 103 -27.29 -18.25 4.03
N ASP A 104 -27.53 -18.00 5.33
CA ASP A 104 -28.80 -17.52 5.84
C ASP A 104 -28.94 -15.99 5.73
N ALA A 105 -27.89 -15.27 5.28
CA ALA A 105 -27.97 -13.83 5.04
C ALA A 105 -28.94 -13.55 3.87
N PRO A 106 -30.08 -12.85 4.09
CA PRO A 106 -31.14 -12.76 3.09
C PRO A 106 -30.78 -11.91 1.86
N ALA A 107 -30.06 -10.81 2.07
CA ALA A 107 -29.65 -9.87 1.03
C ALA A 107 -28.35 -9.18 1.42
N PRO A 108 -27.22 -9.91 1.46
CA PRO A 108 -25.97 -9.35 1.91
C PRO A 108 -25.43 -8.30 0.94
N ALA A 109 -24.95 -7.19 1.47
CA ALA A 109 -24.35 -6.12 0.69
C ALA A 109 -23.22 -5.44 1.47
N VAL A 110 -22.38 -4.68 0.77
CA VAL A 110 -21.35 -3.84 1.35
C VAL A 110 -21.63 -2.41 0.96
N GLU A 111 -21.69 -1.54 1.95
CA GLU A 111 -21.79 -0.09 1.79
C GLU A 111 -20.45 0.53 2.21
N PHE A 112 -19.91 1.39 1.37
CA PHE A 112 -18.73 2.19 1.65
C PHE A 112 -19.11 3.66 1.59
N VAL A 113 -18.74 4.41 2.63
CA VAL A 113 -18.97 5.85 2.73
C VAL A 113 -17.64 6.52 3.03
N LEU A 114 -17.32 7.59 2.30
CA LEU A 114 -16.20 8.48 2.59
C LEU A 114 -16.74 9.85 2.98
N LYS A 115 -16.24 10.36 4.09
CA LYS A 115 -16.59 11.66 4.67
C LYS A 115 -15.36 12.56 4.72
N ASP A 116 -15.59 13.86 4.58
CA ASP A 116 -14.56 14.88 4.83
C ASP A 116 -14.36 15.15 6.33
N ALA A 117 -13.48 16.09 6.66
CA ALA A 117 -13.19 16.47 8.05
C ALA A 117 -14.37 17.13 8.79
N ASN A 118 -15.45 17.50 8.09
CA ASN A 118 -16.68 18.04 8.67
C ASN A 118 -17.79 16.98 8.79
N ASP A 119 -17.43 15.69 8.64
CA ASP A 119 -18.35 14.56 8.55
C ASP A 119 -19.35 14.63 7.39
N GLN A 120 -19.06 15.44 6.36
CA GLN A 120 -19.86 15.49 5.15
C GLN A 120 -19.51 14.32 4.23
N GLU A 121 -20.52 13.54 3.85
CA GLU A 121 -20.37 12.49 2.84
C GLU A 121 -19.99 13.09 1.47
N ILE A 122 -18.89 12.60 0.91
CA ILE A 122 -18.35 13.05 -0.39
C ILE A 122 -18.26 11.92 -1.42
N TYR A 123 -18.39 10.67 -0.99
CA TYR A 123 -18.43 9.50 -1.87
C TYR A 123 -19.12 8.33 -1.17
N THR A 124 -19.99 7.65 -1.90
CA THR A 124 -20.64 6.42 -1.44
C THR A 124 -20.67 5.39 -2.55
N ALA A 125 -20.51 4.13 -2.17
CA ALA A 125 -20.64 3.00 -3.07
C ALA A 125 -21.27 1.81 -2.35
N GLU A 126 -22.21 1.15 -3.02
CA GLU A 126 -22.87 -0.05 -2.52
C GLU A 126 -22.66 -1.22 -3.48
N TYR A 127 -22.44 -2.42 -2.94
CA TYR A 127 -22.20 -3.64 -3.68
C TYR A 127 -23.03 -4.77 -3.10
N THR A 128 -24.01 -5.27 -3.86
CA THR A 128 -24.69 -6.51 -3.48
C THR A 128 -23.72 -7.68 -3.61
N LEU A 129 -23.65 -8.49 -2.56
CA LEU A 129 -22.83 -9.70 -2.57
C LEU A 129 -23.67 -10.86 -3.09
N THR A 130 -23.18 -11.56 -4.11
CA THR A 130 -23.91 -12.66 -4.72
C THR A 130 -23.68 -13.97 -3.98
N THR A 131 -24.77 -14.68 -3.70
CA THR A 131 -24.75 -16.04 -3.18
C THR A 131 -24.33 -17.00 -4.29
N SER A 132 -23.29 -17.79 -4.06
CA SER A 132 -22.94 -18.92 -4.91
C SER A 132 -24.02 -20.01 -4.85
N ALA A 133 -24.01 -20.93 -5.82
CA ALA A 133 -24.96 -22.06 -5.87
C ALA A 133 -24.88 -22.97 -4.62
N GLN A 134 -23.81 -22.86 -3.83
CA GLN A 134 -23.58 -23.59 -2.57
C GLN A 134 -24.05 -22.81 -1.34
N GLY A 135 -24.74 -21.68 -1.51
CA GLY A 135 -25.20 -20.84 -0.42
C GLY A 135 -24.13 -19.92 0.16
N VAL A 136 -22.87 -20.02 -0.26
CA VAL A 136 -21.79 -19.17 0.26
C VAL A 136 -21.78 -17.83 -0.46
N VAL A 137 -21.80 -16.72 0.28
CA VAL A 137 -21.78 -15.36 -0.25
C VAL A 137 -20.36 -14.82 -0.14
N GLY A 138 -19.59 -14.91 -1.23
CA GLY A 138 -18.18 -14.51 -1.26
C GLY A 138 -17.25 -15.42 -0.43
N ALA A 139 -15.99 -15.55 -0.84
CA ALA A 139 -14.98 -16.21 0.00
C ALA A 139 -14.43 -15.22 1.04
N PRO A 140 -14.07 -15.66 2.26
CA PRO A 140 -13.38 -14.81 3.22
C PRO A 140 -12.00 -14.40 2.67
N GLY A 141 -11.59 -13.15 2.90
CA GLY A 141 -10.28 -12.69 2.46
C GLY A 141 -10.13 -11.18 2.38
N ILE A 142 -8.94 -10.75 1.95
CA ILE A 142 -8.63 -9.33 1.78
C ILE A 142 -9.30 -8.81 0.52
N MET A 143 -10.16 -7.81 0.68
CA MET A 143 -10.85 -7.11 -0.39
C MET A 143 -10.34 -5.67 -0.50
N SER A 144 -10.67 -5.04 -1.62
CA SER A 144 -10.27 -3.66 -1.93
C SER A 144 -11.36 -2.90 -2.66
N LEU A 145 -11.34 -1.59 -2.45
CA LEU A 145 -12.14 -0.62 -3.17
C LEU A 145 -11.26 0.57 -3.56
N ASN A 146 -11.22 0.87 -4.85
CA ASN A 146 -10.65 2.14 -5.30
C ASN A 146 -11.72 3.23 -5.17
N VAL A 147 -11.40 4.28 -4.42
CA VAL A 147 -12.25 5.46 -4.28
C VAL A 147 -12.14 6.28 -5.56
N SER A 148 -12.85 5.84 -6.59
CA SER A 148 -12.96 6.57 -7.85
C SER A 148 -14.10 7.57 -7.73
N ASN A 149 -13.78 8.76 -7.23
CA ASN A 149 -14.73 9.87 -7.22
C ASN A 149 -14.59 10.70 -8.50
N LEU A 150 -15.66 11.39 -8.90
CA LEU A 150 -15.61 12.42 -9.92
C LEU A 150 -14.68 13.58 -9.51
N TYR A 151 -14.38 13.72 -8.21
CA TYR A 151 -13.51 14.74 -7.64
C TYR A 151 -12.34 14.12 -6.85
N PRO A 152 -11.08 14.42 -7.24
CA PRO A 152 -9.88 14.07 -6.47
C PRO A 152 -9.95 14.54 -5.02
N LEU A 153 -9.44 13.76 -4.08
CA LEU A 153 -9.28 14.21 -2.69
C LEU A 153 -8.36 15.43 -2.62
N GLU A 154 -8.57 16.35 -1.71
CA GLU A 154 -7.73 17.54 -1.59
C GLU A 154 -6.43 17.24 -0.82
N MET A 155 -5.32 17.82 -1.27
CA MET A 155 -4.05 17.73 -0.54
C MET A 155 -4.15 18.41 0.83
N GLY A 156 -3.51 17.80 1.83
CA GLY A 156 -3.47 18.28 3.21
C GLY A 156 -4.72 18.00 4.03
N ARG A 157 -5.77 17.42 3.42
CA ARG A 157 -7.04 17.10 4.09
C ARG A 157 -7.05 15.68 4.65
N GLU A 158 -7.78 15.55 5.75
CA GLU A 158 -8.13 14.28 6.39
C GLU A 158 -9.55 13.88 6.00
N TYR A 159 -9.74 12.58 5.85
CA TYR A 159 -10.99 11.95 5.46
C TYR A 159 -11.23 10.72 6.32
N HIS A 160 -12.48 10.45 6.64
CA HIS A 160 -12.90 9.27 7.37
C HIS A 160 -13.70 8.38 6.44
N TRP A 161 -13.44 7.08 6.46
CA TRP A 161 -14.22 6.12 5.71
C TRP A 161 -14.85 5.08 6.62
N GLU A 162 -16.04 4.65 6.21
CA GLU A 162 -16.88 3.68 6.89
C GLU A 162 -17.16 2.56 5.89
N LEU A 163 -17.00 1.32 6.34
CA LEU A 163 -17.36 0.16 5.57
C LEU A 163 -18.35 -0.66 6.38
N THR A 164 -19.56 -0.79 5.86
CA THR A 164 -20.65 -1.52 6.50
C THR A 164 -20.98 -2.78 5.69
N LEU A 165 -20.85 -3.94 6.31
CA LEU A 165 -21.39 -5.20 5.83
C LEU A 165 -22.83 -5.31 6.32
N MET A 166 -23.76 -5.20 5.37
CA MET A 166 -25.19 -5.34 5.57
C MET A 166 -25.58 -6.80 5.41
N CYS A 167 -26.33 -7.33 6.38
CA CYS A 167 -26.79 -8.71 6.37
C CYS A 167 -28.06 -8.89 5.53
N ASN A 168 -28.92 -7.87 5.57
CA ASN A 168 -30.12 -7.76 4.77
C ASN A 168 -30.28 -6.32 4.29
N SER A 169 -29.79 -6.03 3.09
CA SER A 169 -29.89 -4.70 2.46
C SER A 169 -31.32 -4.23 2.20
N LYS A 170 -32.30 -5.13 2.31
CA LYS A 170 -33.72 -4.83 2.10
C LYS A 170 -34.46 -4.56 3.41
N ASP A 171 -33.82 -4.76 4.56
CA ASP A 171 -34.40 -4.43 5.85
C ASP A 171 -34.11 -2.97 6.22
N SER A 172 -35.05 -2.34 6.90
CA SER A 172 -34.85 -1.05 7.54
C SER A 172 -34.11 -1.16 8.88
N ASP A 173 -34.15 -2.33 9.51
CA ASP A 173 -33.38 -2.59 10.73
C ASP A 173 -31.91 -2.88 10.37
N ARG A 174 -31.02 -1.97 10.77
CA ARG A 174 -29.57 -2.04 10.57
C ARG A 174 -28.83 -2.50 11.85
N SER A 175 -29.52 -3.03 12.85
CA SER A 175 -28.92 -3.38 14.15
C SER A 175 -27.97 -4.57 14.12
N GLU A 176 -28.04 -5.40 13.07
CA GLU A 176 -27.15 -6.55 12.84
C GLU A 176 -25.95 -6.21 11.94
N ASP A 177 -25.92 -5.00 11.38
CA ASP A 177 -24.88 -4.58 10.45
C ASP A 177 -23.52 -4.48 11.10
N LEU A 178 -22.51 -4.80 10.29
CA LEU A 178 -21.14 -4.76 10.74
C LEU A 178 -20.38 -3.59 10.14
N THR A 179 -19.97 -2.61 10.95
CA THR A 179 -19.25 -1.43 10.49
C THR A 179 -17.83 -1.36 11.04
N VAL A 180 -16.87 -1.15 10.14
CA VAL A 180 -15.47 -0.82 10.48
C VAL A 180 -15.10 0.54 9.89
N PHE A 181 -14.11 1.17 10.52
CA PHE A 181 -13.72 2.55 10.22
C PHE A 181 -12.23 2.64 9.89
N GLY A 182 -11.88 3.65 9.11
CA GLY A 182 -10.51 4.08 8.93
C GLY A 182 -10.41 5.54 8.54
N MET A 183 -9.19 6.09 8.62
CA MET A 183 -8.90 7.47 8.27
C MET A 183 -7.78 7.51 7.25
N LEU A 184 -7.87 8.44 6.32
CA LEU A 184 -6.81 8.72 5.37
C LEU A 184 -6.53 10.20 5.29
N LYS A 185 -5.25 10.54 5.11
CA LYS A 185 -4.80 11.90 4.86
C LYS A 185 -4.09 11.96 3.52
N ARG A 186 -4.57 12.81 2.62
CA ARG A 186 -3.88 13.03 1.34
C ARG A 186 -2.70 13.98 1.58
N VAL A 187 -1.48 13.51 1.42
CA VAL A 187 -0.27 14.32 1.54
C VAL A 187 0.16 14.87 0.18
N ALA A 188 1.09 15.83 0.19
CA ALA A 188 1.61 16.42 -1.04
C ALA A 188 2.37 15.35 -1.86
N PRO A 189 2.23 15.37 -3.20
CA PRO A 189 3.04 14.52 -4.05
C PRO A 189 4.54 14.75 -3.85
N ASP A 190 5.32 13.67 -3.89
CA ASP A 190 6.77 13.68 -3.84
C ASP A 190 7.34 13.30 -5.23
N PRO A 191 7.83 14.27 -6.04
CA PRO A 191 8.37 13.99 -7.37
C PRO A 191 9.61 13.09 -7.36
N ASP A 192 10.46 13.17 -6.33
CA ASP A 192 11.64 12.30 -6.21
C ASP A 192 11.20 10.86 -5.96
N LEU A 193 10.25 10.66 -5.04
CA LEU A 193 9.65 9.35 -4.82
C LEU A 193 9.01 8.80 -6.09
N ALA A 194 8.24 9.63 -6.81
CA ALA A 194 7.58 9.23 -8.05
C ALA A 194 8.59 8.74 -9.10
N LEU A 195 9.71 9.45 -9.28
CA LEU A 195 10.78 9.05 -10.20
C LEU A 195 11.43 7.72 -9.77
N ARG A 196 11.75 7.58 -8.48
CA ARG A 196 12.34 6.36 -7.92
C ARG A 196 11.41 5.16 -8.07
N VAL A 197 10.12 5.33 -7.84
CA VAL A 197 9.09 4.29 -7.99
C VAL A 197 8.97 3.84 -9.44
N GLN A 198 9.04 4.77 -10.42
CA GLN A 198 8.99 4.43 -11.84
C GLN A 198 10.15 3.51 -12.25
N GLN A 199 11.35 3.76 -11.71
CA GLN A 199 12.56 2.99 -12.02
C GLN A 199 12.70 1.71 -11.19
N ALA A 200 12.01 1.64 -10.05
CA ALA A 200 12.08 0.51 -9.12
C ALA A 200 11.30 -0.71 -9.63
N SER A 201 11.82 -1.90 -9.29
CA SER A 201 11.07 -3.15 -9.41
C SER A 201 9.83 -3.15 -8.51
N PRO A 202 8.79 -3.97 -8.80
CA PRO A 202 7.59 -4.04 -7.98
C PRO A 202 7.84 -4.25 -6.48
N GLN A 203 8.85 -5.05 -6.12
CA GLN A 203 9.22 -5.30 -4.72
C GLN A 203 9.91 -4.10 -4.06
N GLU A 204 10.75 -3.38 -4.80
CA GLU A 204 11.42 -2.18 -4.30
C GLU A 204 10.43 -1.04 -4.02
N ARG A 205 9.38 -0.91 -4.85
CA ARG A 205 8.32 0.08 -4.66
C ARG A 205 7.67 0.00 -3.28
N VAL A 206 7.42 -1.21 -2.77
CA VAL A 206 6.85 -1.40 -1.42
C VAL A 206 7.73 -0.74 -0.36
N GLY A 207 9.04 -0.96 -0.44
CA GLY A 207 10.00 -0.34 0.49
C GLY A 207 10.03 1.19 0.34
N LEU A 208 10.01 1.70 -0.89
CA LEU A 208 10.01 3.15 -1.14
C LEU A 208 8.78 3.85 -0.54
N TYR A 209 7.59 3.25 -0.67
CA TYR A 209 6.37 3.79 -0.05
C TYR A 209 6.41 3.70 1.48
N ALA A 210 6.91 2.59 2.01
CA ALA A 210 7.03 2.39 3.45
C ALA A 210 8.02 3.37 4.09
N ASP A 211 9.16 3.64 3.44
CA ASP A 211 10.14 4.63 3.89
C ASP A 211 9.54 6.05 3.99
N LYS A 212 8.47 6.30 3.22
CA LYS A 212 7.68 7.55 3.23
C LYS A 212 6.41 7.48 4.07
N LYS A 213 6.17 6.36 4.77
CA LYS A 213 4.99 6.10 5.62
C LYS A 213 3.64 6.20 4.88
N LEU A 214 3.65 5.98 3.57
CA LEU A 214 2.46 5.99 2.73
C LEU A 214 1.71 4.66 2.85
N TRP A 215 0.91 4.53 3.90
CA TRP A 215 0.22 3.30 4.28
C TRP A 215 -0.57 2.69 3.11
N TYR A 216 -1.41 3.49 2.45
CA TYR A 216 -2.33 2.98 1.42
C TYR A 216 -1.56 2.47 0.18
N GLU A 217 -0.50 3.17 -0.23
CA GLU A 217 0.40 2.77 -1.32
C GLU A 217 1.22 1.53 -0.95
N THR A 218 1.74 1.45 0.28
CA THR A 218 2.47 0.27 0.77
C THR A 218 1.58 -0.97 0.75
N VAL A 219 0.37 -0.89 1.30
CA VAL A 219 -0.58 -2.00 1.34
C VAL A 219 -0.98 -2.41 -0.07
N ALA A 220 -1.32 -1.44 -0.94
CA ALA A 220 -1.69 -1.73 -2.32
C ALA A 220 -0.59 -2.46 -3.09
N ALA A 221 0.64 -1.95 -3.03
CA ALA A 221 1.77 -2.58 -3.72
C ALA A 221 2.08 -3.99 -3.17
N LEU A 222 1.93 -4.21 -1.87
CA LEU A 222 2.18 -5.51 -1.27
C LEU A 222 1.06 -6.53 -1.56
N VAL A 223 -0.19 -6.06 -1.64
CA VAL A 223 -1.34 -6.86 -2.08
C VAL A 223 -1.16 -7.31 -3.53
N GLU A 224 -0.74 -6.41 -4.43
CA GLU A 224 -0.44 -6.75 -5.82
C GLU A 224 0.68 -7.80 -5.93
N LEU A 225 1.79 -7.61 -5.20
CA LEU A 225 2.87 -8.59 -5.16
C LEU A 225 2.42 -9.96 -4.68
N ARG A 226 1.59 -10.00 -3.63
CA ARG A 226 1.09 -11.27 -3.08
C ARG A 226 0.15 -11.98 -4.06
N ARG A 227 -0.65 -11.22 -4.83
CA ARG A 227 -1.49 -11.76 -5.90
C ARG A 227 -0.65 -12.32 -7.04
N ASP A 228 0.37 -11.60 -7.47
CA ASP A 228 1.18 -11.95 -8.63
C ASP A 228 2.23 -13.04 -8.31
N ARG A 229 2.65 -13.15 -7.04
CA ARG A 229 3.66 -14.10 -6.55
C ARG A 229 3.21 -14.78 -5.24
N PRO A 230 2.13 -15.58 -5.26
CA PRO A 230 1.51 -16.12 -4.04
C PRO A 230 2.39 -17.12 -3.27
N TYR A 231 3.40 -17.70 -3.93
CA TYR A 231 4.32 -18.69 -3.33
C TYR A 231 5.70 -18.10 -2.96
N ASP A 232 5.90 -16.78 -3.15
CA ASP A 232 7.13 -16.13 -2.75
C ASP A 232 7.18 -15.97 -1.22
N SER A 233 8.14 -16.65 -0.59
CA SER A 233 8.30 -16.67 0.86
C SER A 233 8.71 -15.32 1.43
N ASN A 234 9.45 -14.50 0.67
CA ASN A 234 9.84 -13.15 1.10
C ASN A 234 8.62 -12.21 1.10
N ILE A 235 7.77 -12.29 0.09
CA ILE A 235 6.53 -11.49 0.01
C ILE A 235 5.56 -11.92 1.13
N THR A 236 5.41 -13.23 1.34
CA THR A 236 4.59 -13.77 2.42
C THR A 236 5.08 -13.32 3.80
N ALA A 237 6.39 -13.34 4.03
CA ALA A 237 7.00 -12.87 5.27
C ALA A 237 6.81 -11.36 5.47
N ALA A 238 6.99 -10.57 4.41
CA ALA A 238 6.79 -9.12 4.44
C ALA A 238 5.32 -8.76 4.77
N TRP A 239 4.35 -9.45 4.14
CA TRP A 239 2.92 -9.29 4.44
C TRP A 239 2.59 -9.59 5.89
N ARG A 240 3.06 -10.74 6.41
CA ARG A 240 2.86 -11.11 7.80
C ARG A 240 3.47 -10.10 8.75
N THR A 241 4.66 -9.60 8.43
CA THR A 241 5.37 -8.61 9.25
C THR A 241 4.61 -7.29 9.30
N LEU A 242 4.14 -6.79 8.15
CA LEU A 242 3.35 -5.57 8.07
C LEU A 242 2.07 -5.67 8.90
N LEU A 243 1.31 -6.75 8.75
CA LEU A 243 0.07 -6.89 9.51
C LEU A 243 0.33 -7.08 11.00
N SER A 244 1.36 -7.83 11.38
CA SER A 244 1.72 -8.00 12.79
C SER A 244 2.19 -6.69 13.43
N SER A 245 2.92 -5.84 12.69
CA SER A 245 3.39 -4.56 13.23
C SER A 245 2.23 -3.64 13.62
N VAL A 246 1.08 -3.78 12.96
CA VAL A 246 -0.13 -3.00 13.26
C VAL A 246 -1.22 -3.81 13.99
N GLY A 247 -0.92 -4.97 14.56
CA GLY A 247 -1.86 -5.79 15.35
C GLY A 247 -2.98 -6.45 14.52
N LEU A 248 -2.71 -6.78 13.26
CA LEU A 248 -3.59 -7.46 12.31
C LEU A 248 -3.11 -8.89 11.98
N GLU A 249 -2.29 -9.49 12.84
CA GLU A 249 -1.71 -10.82 12.66
C GLU A 249 -2.78 -11.92 12.46
N VAL A 250 -3.98 -11.72 13.01
CA VAL A 250 -5.11 -12.64 12.92
C VAL A 250 -5.56 -12.89 11.47
N ILE A 251 -5.36 -11.93 10.56
CA ILE A 251 -5.70 -12.03 9.13
C ILE A 251 -4.47 -12.19 8.23
N ALA A 252 -3.27 -12.37 8.80
CA ALA A 252 -2.03 -12.41 8.04
C ALA A 252 -1.89 -13.61 7.09
N GLN A 253 -2.68 -14.67 7.30
CA GLN A 253 -2.67 -15.87 6.46
C GLN A 253 -3.85 -15.92 5.49
N GLU A 254 -4.80 -14.98 5.58
CA GLU A 254 -6.00 -14.95 4.76
C GLU A 254 -5.66 -14.68 3.29
N PRO A 255 -6.43 -15.25 2.34
CA PRO A 255 -6.20 -15.04 0.92
C PRO A 255 -6.48 -13.58 0.52
N VAL A 256 -5.85 -13.15 -0.58
CA VAL A 256 -6.17 -11.87 -1.24
C VAL A 256 -7.20 -12.15 -2.33
N ILE A 257 -8.35 -11.50 -2.28
CA ILE A 257 -9.48 -11.71 -3.21
C ILE A 257 -9.57 -10.51 -4.17
N GLN A 258 -10.08 -10.75 -5.39
CA GLN A 258 -10.32 -9.71 -6.39
C GLN A 258 -11.27 -8.61 -5.89
N SER A 259 -11.06 -7.38 -6.37
CA SER A 259 -11.75 -6.15 -5.96
C SER A 259 -13.29 -6.22 -6.05
N ALA A 260 -13.98 -5.50 -5.15
CA ALA A 260 -15.42 -5.28 -5.26
C ALA A 260 -15.72 -4.50 -6.55
N ARG A 261 -16.44 -5.13 -7.50
CA ARG A 261 -16.80 -4.49 -8.78
C ARG A 261 -18.11 -3.74 -8.64
N ASN A 262 -18.12 -2.47 -9.04
CA ASN A 262 -19.31 -1.61 -9.00
C ASN A 262 -20.33 -2.15 -10.01
N ILE A 263 -21.41 -2.77 -9.51
CA ILE A 263 -22.53 -3.18 -10.35
C ILE A 263 -23.47 -1.97 -10.41
N ARG A 264 -23.17 -1.03 -11.30
CA ARG A 264 -24.18 -0.06 -11.72
C ARG A 264 -25.19 -0.80 -12.60
N ASN A 265 -26.45 -0.84 -12.16
CA ASN A 265 -27.59 -1.06 -13.05
C ASN A 265 -27.80 0.18 -13.94
#